data_AF-A0A1M5BLH3-F1
#
_entry.id   AF-A0A1M5BLH3-F1
#
_cell.length_a   1.000
_cell.length_b   1.000
_cell.length_c   1.000
_cell.angle_alpha   90.00
_cell.angle_beta   90.00
_cell.angle_gamma   90.00
#
_symmetry.space_group_name_H-M   'P 1'
#
loop_
_entity.id
_entity.type
_entity.pdbx_description
1 polymer ?
#
loop_
_entity_poly.entity_id
_entity_poly.type
_entity_poly.pdbx_seq_one_letter_code
_entity_poly.pdbx_strand_id
1 'polypeptide(L)'
;MDQLLVKEQLTTSHNSASEDCCSPEKSSHHSQQEKRALTSRLNRIEGQIRGIKAMIDRDTYCDDVLNQIAAVQSALNSVGRVLLESHMKSCVIEKIQDGDAQVLDELLVTIKKLMK
;
A
#
# COMPACT_ATOMS: atom_id res chain seq x y z
N MET A 1 9.57 -65.76 -18.17
CA MET A 1 10.25 -65.46 -16.89
C MET A 1 9.74 -64.09 -16.47
N ASP A 2 8.48 -63.91 -16.06
CA ASP A 2 7.81 -64.44 -14.87
C ASP A 2 8.74 -64.83 -13.72
N GLN A 3 8.80 -63.91 -12.76
CA GLN A 3 8.99 -63.98 -11.29
C GLN A 3 9.29 -62.51 -10.89
N LEU A 4 8.60 -61.80 -10.00
CA LEU A 4 7.77 -62.21 -8.88
C LEU A 4 6.85 -61.03 -8.48
N LEU A 5 5.56 -61.33 -8.40
CA LEU A 5 4.50 -60.81 -7.53
C LEU A 5 4.84 -59.79 -6.41
N VAL A 6 4.09 -58.66 -6.45
CA VAL A 6 3.00 -58.27 -5.51
C VAL A 6 3.34 -57.95 -4.03
N LYS A 7 2.61 -56.93 -3.51
CA LYS A 7 2.35 -56.48 -2.10
C LYS A 7 3.32 -55.42 -1.56
N GLU A 8 2.94 -54.44 -0.74
CA GLU A 8 1.71 -53.80 -0.24
C GLU A 8 2.23 -52.74 0.78
N GLN A 9 1.42 -51.73 1.14
CA GLN A 9 1.54 -50.92 2.39
C GLN A 9 2.73 -49.92 2.47
N LEU A 10 2.72 -48.77 3.16
CA LEU A 10 1.76 -47.94 3.90
C LEU A 10 2.58 -46.71 4.39
N THR A 11 2.03 -45.50 4.32
CA THR A 11 2.36 -44.26 5.09
C THR A 11 3.82 -43.90 5.44
N THR A 12 4.23 -42.65 5.16
CA THR A 12 4.79 -41.74 6.18
C THR A 12 4.96 -40.31 5.65
N SER A 13 4.46 -39.36 6.43
CA SER A 13 4.77 -37.94 6.35
C SER A 13 6.20 -37.70 6.83
N HIS A 14 6.99 -36.90 6.10
CA HIS A 14 8.14 -36.18 6.67
C HIS A 14 8.46 -34.90 5.89
N ASN A 15 7.94 -33.81 6.45
CA ASN A 15 8.58 -32.51 6.69
C ASN A 15 10.06 -32.33 6.23
N SER A 16 10.33 -31.29 5.43
CA SER A 16 11.53 -30.45 5.64
C SER A 16 11.45 -29.10 4.87
N ALA A 17 11.39 -28.03 5.67
CA ALA A 17 12.01 -26.72 5.47
C ALA A 17 11.70 -25.95 4.18
N SER A 18 10.59 -25.19 4.19
CA SER A 18 10.61 -23.85 3.59
C SER A 18 11.12 -22.89 4.67
N GLU A 19 12.30 -22.35 4.47
CA GLU A 19 12.84 -21.20 5.20
C GLU A 19 11.86 -20.02 5.05
N ASP A 20 10.88 -19.95 5.95
CA ASP A 20 10.05 -18.77 6.12
C ASP A 20 10.88 -17.76 6.91
N CYS A 21 11.73 -17.03 6.18
CA CYS A 21 12.44 -15.89 6.72
C CYS A 21 11.41 -14.82 7.11
N CYS A 22 11.01 -14.82 8.39
CA CYS A 22 10.25 -13.77 9.03
C CYS A 22 10.85 -12.40 8.67
N SER A 23 10.22 -11.70 7.73
CA SER A 23 10.49 -10.29 7.50
C SER A 23 9.85 -9.51 8.64
N PRO A 24 10.58 -8.67 9.39
CA PRO A 24 9.96 -7.81 10.37
C PRO A 24 8.94 -6.91 9.64
N GLU A 25 7.68 -6.93 10.09
CA GLU A 25 6.61 -6.15 9.48
C GLU A 25 6.99 -4.66 9.48
N LYS A 26 7.16 -4.08 8.28
CA LYS A 26 7.46 -2.64 8.11
C LYS A 26 6.24 -1.81 8.55
N SER A 27 6.18 -1.44 9.83
CA SER A 27 5.07 -0.65 10.39
C SER A 27 5.35 0.85 10.33
N SER A 28 4.32 1.66 10.05
CA SER A 28 4.45 3.13 10.05
C SER A 28 4.38 3.72 11.46
N HIS A 29 5.27 4.64 11.79
CA HIS A 29 5.23 5.40 13.04
C HIS A 29 4.49 6.74 12.84
N HIS A 30 3.16 6.73 12.99
CA HIS A 30 2.34 7.95 12.99
C HIS A 30 1.80 8.25 14.38
N SER A 31 1.93 9.51 14.81
CA SER A 31 1.25 10.01 16.00
C SER A 31 -0.27 9.91 15.85
N GLN A 32 -0.98 9.84 16.99
CA GLN A 32 -2.45 9.82 16.96
C GLN A 32 -3.05 11.08 16.31
N GLN A 33 -2.36 12.21 16.42
CA GLN A 33 -2.75 13.46 15.77
C GLN A 33 -2.63 13.37 14.24
N GLU A 34 -1.52 12.85 13.73
CA GLU A 34 -1.31 12.65 12.28
C GLU A 34 -2.35 11.68 11.72
N LYS A 35 -2.59 10.55 12.39
CA LYS A 35 -3.64 9.59 11.98
C LYS A 35 -4.99 10.27 11.86
N ARG A 36 -5.42 11.02 12.89
CA ARG A 36 -6.69 11.77 12.88
C ARG A 36 -6.76 12.78 11.73
N ALA A 37 -5.69 13.52 11.48
CA ALA A 37 -5.63 14.50 10.40
C ALA A 37 -5.72 13.85 9.01
N LEU A 38 -4.99 12.75 8.79
CA LEU A 38 -5.03 11.98 7.55
C LEU A 38 -6.42 11.37 7.32
N THR A 39 -6.98 10.71 8.33
CA THR A 39 -8.35 10.15 8.26
C THR A 39 -9.37 11.25 7.95
N SER A 40 -9.27 12.43 8.58
CA SER A 40 -10.19 13.53 8.30
C SER A 40 -10.14 14.00 6.85
N ARG A 41 -8.93 14.07 6.24
CA ARG A 41 -8.77 14.40 4.82
C ARG A 41 -9.34 13.32 3.91
N LEU A 42 -9.09 12.05 4.23
CA LEU A 42 -9.62 10.91 3.47
C LEU A 42 -11.15 10.87 3.52
N ASN A 43 -11.78 11.14 4.67
CA ASN A 43 -13.23 11.21 4.79
C ASN A 43 -13.83 12.32 3.90
N ARG A 44 -13.14 13.46 3.77
CA ARG A 44 -13.56 14.53 2.86
C ARG A 44 -13.47 14.08 1.39
N ILE A 45 -12.38 13.43 1.02
CA ILE A 45 -12.18 12.88 -0.33
C ILE A 45 -13.25 11.84 -0.66
N GLU A 46 -13.58 10.97 0.29
CA GLU A 46 -14.67 10.00 0.15
C GLU A 46 -16.01 10.70 -0.12
N GLY A 47 -16.31 11.78 0.61
CA GLY A 47 -17.48 12.62 0.35
C GLY A 47 -17.49 13.22 -1.06
N GLN A 48 -16.35 13.67 -1.56
CA GLN A 48 -16.22 14.18 -2.93
C GLN A 48 -16.48 13.09 -3.97
N ILE A 49 -15.95 11.87 -3.77
CA ILE A 49 -16.19 10.72 -4.66
C ILE A 49 -17.68 10.37 -4.70
N ARG A 50 -18.35 10.35 -3.54
CA ARG A 50 -19.81 10.14 -3.46
C ARG A 50 -20.56 11.25 -4.21
N GLY A 51 -20.11 12.50 -4.09
CA GLY A 51 -20.66 13.64 -4.83
C GLY A 51 -20.53 13.51 -6.34
N ILE A 52 -19.35 13.11 -6.84
CA ILE A 52 -19.10 12.85 -8.26
C ILE A 52 -20.05 11.78 -8.80
N LYS A 53 -20.21 10.67 -8.07
CA LYS A 53 -21.18 9.63 -8.45
C LYS A 53 -22.60 10.20 -8.61
N ALA A 54 -23.06 10.99 -7.64
CA ALA A 54 -24.36 11.63 -7.71
C ALA A 54 -24.48 12.68 -8.83
N MET A 55 -23.38 13.30 -9.26
CA MET A 55 -23.38 14.20 -10.43
C MET A 55 -23.61 13.41 -11.72
N ILE A 56 -22.95 12.25 -11.86
CA ILE A 56 -23.12 11.35 -13.01
C ILE A 56 -24.55 10.81 -13.05
N ASP A 57 -25.09 10.35 -11.91
CA ASP A 57 -26.47 9.82 -11.82
C ASP A 57 -27.53 10.88 -12.17
N ARG A 58 -27.17 12.17 -12.15
CA ARG A 58 -28.05 13.31 -12.49
C ARG A 58 -27.76 13.91 -13.87
N ASP A 59 -26.95 13.24 -14.69
CA ASP A 59 -26.54 13.72 -16.02
C ASP A 59 -25.95 15.15 -15.98
N THR A 60 -25.17 15.45 -14.93
CA THR A 60 -24.51 16.76 -14.78
C THR A 60 -23.51 16.98 -15.91
N TYR A 61 -23.34 18.24 -16.34
CA TYR A 61 -22.44 18.62 -17.42
C TYR A 61 -21.01 18.10 -17.20
N CYS A 62 -20.42 17.54 -18.26
CA CYS A 62 -19.19 16.77 -18.17
C CYS A 62 -18.02 17.59 -17.60
N ASP A 63 -17.90 18.87 -17.95
CA ASP A 63 -16.80 19.72 -17.47
C ASP A 63 -16.87 19.92 -15.94
N ASP A 64 -18.07 19.99 -15.37
CA ASP A 64 -18.24 20.10 -13.91
C ASP A 64 -17.81 18.82 -13.20
N VAL A 65 -18.15 17.66 -13.76
CA VAL A 65 -17.71 16.36 -13.25
C VAL A 65 -16.19 16.23 -13.32
N LEU A 66 -15.59 16.61 -14.45
CA LEU A 66 -14.14 16.60 -14.65
C LEU A 66 -13.42 17.54 -13.67
N ASN A 67 -13.99 18.73 -13.41
CA ASN A 67 -13.46 19.65 -12.41
C ASN A 67 -13.49 19.06 -10.99
N GLN A 68 -14.54 18.33 -10.62
CA GLN A 68 -14.59 17.63 -9.32
C GLN A 68 -13.59 16.48 -9.25
N ILE A 69 -13.40 15.73 -10.34
CA ILE A 69 -12.36 14.68 -10.41
C ILE A 69 -10.97 15.29 -10.21
N ALA A 70 -10.66 16.40 -10.88
CA ALA A 70 -9.39 17.11 -10.69
C ALA A 70 -9.19 17.60 -9.25
N ALA A 71 -10.27 18.08 -8.60
CA ALA A 71 -10.23 18.45 -7.18
C ALA A 71 -9.92 17.25 -6.27
N VAL A 72 -10.49 16.07 -6.53
CA VAL A 72 -10.19 14.83 -5.81
C VAL A 72 -8.74 14.40 -6.01
N GLN A 73 -8.23 14.44 -7.23
CA GLN A 73 -6.83 14.13 -7.53
C GLN A 73 -5.88 15.05 -6.76
N SER A 74 -6.15 16.36 -6.74
CA SER A 74 -5.37 17.33 -5.97
C SER A 74 -5.39 17.04 -4.46
N ALA A 75 -6.55 16.68 -3.93
CA ALA A 75 -6.70 16.32 -2.52
C ALA A 75 -5.93 15.03 -2.16
N LEU A 76 -5.98 14.00 -3.02
CA LEU A 76 -5.20 12.77 -2.85
C LEU A 76 -3.69 13.04 -2.91
N ASN A 77 -3.25 13.88 -3.85
CA ASN A 77 -1.85 14.31 -3.96
C ASN A 77 -1.38 15.03 -2.69
N SER A 78 -2.24 15.87 -2.09
CA SER A 78 -1.95 16.54 -0.82
C SER A 78 -1.78 15.54 0.33
N VAL A 79 -2.65 14.52 0.44
CA VAL A 79 -2.51 13.45 1.43
C VAL A 79 -1.21 12.65 1.22
N GLY A 80 -0.91 12.28 -0.03
CA GLY A 80 0.30 11.56 -0.39
C GLY A 80 1.57 12.31 -0.03
N ARG A 81 1.61 13.63 -0.24
CA ARG A 81 2.75 14.49 0.15
C ARG A 81 2.99 14.47 1.66
N VAL A 82 1.93 14.59 2.47
CA VAL A 82 2.07 14.56 3.94
C VAL A 82 2.56 13.19 4.42
N LEU A 83 2.05 12.10 3.85
CA LEU A 83 2.52 10.75 4.18
C LEU A 83 3.99 10.55 3.78
N LEU A 84 4.38 10.99 2.59
CA LEU A 84 5.76 10.90 2.10
C LEU A 84 6.71 11.69 3.01
N GLU A 85 6.34 12.91 3.40
CA GLU A 85 7.15 13.71 4.32
C GLU A 85 7.36 13.02 5.66
N SER A 86 6.28 12.47 6.25
CA SER A 86 6.35 11.70 7.50
C SER A 86 7.24 10.45 7.35
N HIS A 87 7.10 9.72 6.25
CA HIS A 87 7.91 8.53 5.95
C HIS A 87 9.41 8.86 5.82
N MET A 88 9.74 9.95 5.11
CA MET A 88 11.13 10.40 4.95
C MET A 88 11.75 10.82 6.28
N LYS A 89 10.99 11.50 7.15
CA LYS A 89 11.47 12.01 8.44
C LYS A 89 11.57 10.96 9.54
N SER A 90 11.00 9.77 9.36
CA SER A 90 10.98 8.70 10.35
C SER A 90 11.65 7.44 9.79
N CYS A 91 10.88 6.56 9.16
CA CYS A 91 11.32 5.24 8.73
C CYS A 91 12.58 5.26 7.84
N VAL A 92 12.70 6.24 6.94
CA VAL A 92 13.86 6.33 6.04
C VAL A 92 15.12 6.75 6.80
N ILE A 93 15.02 7.75 7.69
CA ILE A 93 16.16 8.20 8.50
C ILE A 93 16.63 7.08 9.44
N GLU A 94 15.69 6.40 10.10
CA GLU A 94 15.99 5.27 11.00
C GLU A 94 16.75 4.16 10.25
N LYS A 95 16.25 3.74 9.09
CA LYS A 95 16.92 2.72 8.27
C LYS A 95 18.31 3.11 7.78
N ILE A 96 18.49 4.38 7.39
CA ILE A 96 19.82 4.88 7.00
C ILE A 96 20.78 4.84 8.20
N GLN A 97 20.32 5.21 9.40
CA GLN A 97 21.12 5.15 10.62
C GLN A 97 21.49 3.72 11.01
N ASP A 98 20.62 2.75 10.72
CA ASP A 98 20.86 1.32 10.89
C ASP A 98 21.76 0.71 9.80
N GLY A 99 22.23 1.51 8.83
CA GLY A 99 23.10 1.07 7.74
C GLY A 99 22.37 0.46 6.53
N ASP A 100 21.04 0.48 6.51
CA ASP A 100 20.22 0.01 5.40
C ASP A 100 20.03 1.11 4.34
N ALA A 101 21.05 1.28 3.49
CA ALA A 101 20.98 2.24 2.38
C ALA A 101 19.99 1.83 1.26
N GLN A 102 19.55 0.56 1.21
CA GLN A 102 18.62 0.07 0.17
C GLN A 102 17.24 0.72 0.28
N VAL A 103 16.90 1.28 1.44
CA VAL A 103 15.67 2.08 1.63
C VAL A 103 15.56 3.24 0.63
N LEU A 104 16.67 3.79 0.16
CA LEU A 104 16.68 4.90 -0.79
C LEU A 104 16.16 4.46 -2.17
N ASP A 105 16.48 3.24 -2.59
CA ASP A 105 15.96 2.67 -3.84
C ASP A 105 14.44 2.41 -3.74
N GLU A 106 13.97 1.90 -2.59
CA GLU A 106 12.54 1.73 -2.30
C GLU A 106 11.79 3.08 -2.35
N LEU A 107 12.40 4.13 -1.77
CA LEU A 107 11.87 5.47 -1.78
C LEU A 107 11.79 6.05 -3.21
N LEU A 108 12.84 5.87 -4.03
CA LEU A 108 12.85 6.32 -5.42
C LEU A 108 11.75 5.66 -6.26
N VAL A 109 11.49 4.36 -6.06
CA VAL A 109 10.37 3.66 -6.71
C VAL A 109 9.04 4.29 -6.31
N THR A 110 8.87 4.62 -5.03
CA THR A 110 7.65 5.22 -4.50
C THR A 110 7.41 6.63 -5.04
N ILE A 111 8.43 7.49 -5.02
CA ILE A 111 8.35 8.86 -5.54
C ILE A 111 8.00 8.86 -7.04
N LYS A 112 8.60 7.98 -7.83
CA LYS A 112 8.27 7.83 -9.26
C LYS A 112 6.79 7.50 -9.51
N LYS A 113 6.12 6.81 -8.59
CA LYS A 113 4.67 6.52 -8.70
C LYS A 113 3.82 7.74 -8.37
N LEU A 114 4.26 8.59 -7.45
CA LEU A 114 3.53 9.78 -7.00
C LEU A 114 3.69 10.99 -7.94
N MET A 115 4.67 10.97 -8.84
CA MET A 115 4.90 12.04 -9.83
C MET A 115 4.24 11.79 -11.19
N LYS A 116 3.46 10.70 -11.32
CA LYS A 116 2.72 10.39 -12.55
C LYS A 116 1.43 11.19 -12.67
#